data_AF-A0A658YZU4-F1
#
_entry.id   AF-A0A658YZU4-F1
#
_cell.length_a   1.000
_cell.length_b   1.000
_cell.length_c   1.000
_cell.angle_alpha   90.00
_cell.angle_beta   90.00
_cell.angle_gamma   90.00
#
_symmetry.space_group_name_H-M   'P 1'
#
loop_
_entity.id
_entity.type
_entity.pdbx_description
1 polymer ?
#
loop_
_entity_poly.entity_id
_entity_poly.type
_entity_poly.pdbx_seq_one_letter_code
_entity_poly.pdbx_strand_id
1 'polypeptide(L)'
;MRNLCFLLTLVATLLLPGRLIAAALPQDEKLITGQLDNDLRYMIYPHAHPKDQVNLWLQIHTGSLQGNDSNLLIVFYVQIMPDDLVMQLHRF
;
A
#
# COMPACT_ATOMS: atom_id res chain seq x y z
N MET A 1 -39.21 40.29 -9.75
CA MET A 1 -38.50 39.87 -10.99
C MET A 1 -36.99 39.78 -10.77
N ARG A 2 -36.29 40.88 -10.40
CA ARG A 2 -34.81 40.91 -10.30
C ARG A 2 -34.22 39.99 -9.23
N ASN A 3 -34.81 39.93 -8.04
CA ASN A 3 -34.31 39.13 -6.91
C ASN A 3 -34.49 37.61 -7.11
N LEU A 4 -35.47 37.21 -7.90
CA LEU A 4 -35.73 35.80 -8.22
C LEU A 4 -34.67 35.25 -9.17
N CYS A 5 -34.23 36.05 -10.15
CA CYS A 5 -33.12 35.67 -11.03
C CYS A 5 -31.81 35.53 -10.26
N PHE A 6 -31.52 36.43 -9.30
CA PHE A 6 -30.34 36.31 -8.43
C PHE A 6 -30.37 35.03 -7.58
N LEU A 7 -31.53 34.68 -7.02
CA LEU A 7 -31.69 33.45 -6.24
C LEU A 7 -31.50 32.20 -7.11
N LEU A 8 -32.04 32.20 -8.33
CA LEU A 8 -31.88 31.11 -9.30
C LEU A 8 -30.42 30.95 -9.76
N THR A 9 -29.70 32.04 -9.99
CA THR A 9 -28.28 31.98 -10.34
C THR A 9 -27.41 31.49 -9.19
N LEU A 10 -27.74 31.85 -7.95
CA LEU A 10 -27.01 31.43 -6.75
C LEU A 10 -27.26 29.95 -6.42
N VAL A 11 -28.49 29.47 -6.61
CA VAL A 11 -28.82 28.05 -6.47
C VAL A 11 -28.17 27.22 -7.59
N ALA A 12 -28.09 27.75 -8.81
CA ALA A 12 -27.41 27.09 -9.93
C ALA A 12 -25.90 26.95 -9.72
N THR A 13 -25.24 27.93 -9.09
CA THR A 13 -23.79 27.83 -8.77
C THR A 13 -23.52 26.89 -7.59
N LEU A 14 -24.43 26.81 -6.61
CA LEU A 14 -24.38 25.86 -5.49
C LEU A 14 -24.69 24.41 -5.89
N LEU A 15 -25.44 24.21 -6.99
CA LEU A 15 -25.79 22.90 -7.55
C LEU A 15 -24.76 22.36 -8.54
N LEU A 16 -23.72 23.12 -8.91
CA LEU A 16 -22.61 22.57 -9.69
C LEU A 16 -21.92 21.51 -8.83
N PRO A 17 -21.98 20.21 -9.20
CA PRO A 17 -21.34 19.15 -8.46
C PRO A 17 -19.84 19.14 -8.82
N GLY A 18 -19.18 20.28 -8.68
CA GLY A 18 -17.74 20.40 -8.71
C GLY A 18 -17.18 19.94 -7.38
N ARG A 19 -17.40 18.67 -7.01
CA ARG A 19 -16.57 18.06 -5.97
C ARG A 19 -15.16 18.02 -6.56
N LEU A 20 -14.30 18.93 -6.11
CA LEU A 20 -12.86 18.78 -6.24
C LEU A 20 -12.45 17.60 -5.33
N ILE A 21 -12.81 16.38 -5.75
CA ILE A 21 -12.31 15.16 -5.13
C ILE A 21 -10.85 15.09 -5.58
N ALA A 22 -9.93 15.21 -4.63
CA ALA A 22 -8.53 14.95 -4.91
C ALA A 22 -8.41 13.58 -5.59
N ALA A 23 -7.91 13.56 -6.82
CA ALA A 23 -7.65 12.31 -7.51
C ALA A 23 -6.60 11.52 -6.73
N ALA A 24 -6.75 10.19 -6.69
CA ALA A 24 -5.75 9.33 -6.09
C ALA A 24 -4.40 9.57 -6.77
N LEU A 25 -3.33 9.60 -5.97
CA LEU A 25 -1.98 9.78 -6.51
C LEU A 25 -1.65 8.62 -7.46
N PRO A 26 -1.17 8.91 -8.68
CA PRO A 26 -0.77 7.86 -9.60
C PRO A 26 0.42 7.09 -9.01
N GLN A 27 0.48 5.79 -9.31
CA GLN A 27 1.63 4.96 -8.99
C GLN A 27 2.74 5.18 -10.02
N ASP A 28 3.99 4.87 -9.66
CA ASP A 28 5.12 4.88 -10.59
C ASP A 28 4.87 3.82 -11.69
N GLU A 29 4.97 4.21 -12.96
CA GLU A 29 4.79 3.32 -14.12
C GLU A 29 5.78 2.15 -14.13
N LYS A 30 6.93 2.34 -13.49
CA LYS A 30 7.96 1.32 -13.37
C LYS A 30 7.59 0.22 -12.36
N LEU A 31 6.68 0.51 -11.44
CA LEU A 31 6.26 -0.43 -10.40
C LEU A 31 5.29 -1.46 -10.99
N ILE A 32 5.71 -2.72 -10.98
CA ILE A 32 4.88 -3.83 -11.42
C ILE A 32 4.26 -4.45 -10.16
N THR A 33 2.94 -4.53 -10.08
CA THR A 33 2.22 -5.17 -8.97
C THR A 33 1.30 -6.27 -9.48
N GLY A 34 1.00 -7.26 -8.64
CA GLY A 34 0.06 -8.33 -8.96
C GLY A 34 -0.32 -9.18 -7.76
N GLN A 35 -1.26 -10.09 -7.97
CA GLN A 35 -1.75 -11.07 -7.00
C GLN A 35 -1.81 -12.43 -7.67
N LEU A 36 -1.24 -13.43 -7.01
CA LEU A 36 -1.29 -14.83 -7.44
C LEU A 36 -2.61 -15.48 -7.02
N ASP A 37 -2.90 -16.67 -7.54
CA ASP A 37 -4.14 -17.42 -7.26
C ASP A 37 -4.32 -17.78 -5.77
N ASN A 38 -3.23 -17.79 -5.00
CA ASN A 38 -3.22 -18.04 -3.55
C ASN A 38 -3.27 -16.76 -2.71
N ASP A 39 -3.69 -15.64 -3.30
CA ASP A 39 -3.77 -14.31 -2.70
C ASP A 39 -2.41 -13.69 -2.30
N LEU A 40 -1.29 -14.30 -2.66
CA LEU A 40 0.02 -13.71 -2.46
C LEU A 40 0.18 -12.51 -3.40
N ARG A 41 0.41 -11.33 -2.81
CA ARG A 41 0.67 -10.09 -3.53
C ARG A 41 2.17 -9.87 -3.68
N TYR A 42 2.57 -9.43 -4.87
CA TYR A 42 3.96 -9.10 -5.17
C TYR A 42 4.09 -7.69 -5.74
N MET A 43 5.26 -7.10 -5.53
CA MET A 43 5.67 -5.81 -6.06
C MET A 43 7.08 -5.95 -6.61
N ILE A 44 7.30 -5.58 -7.88
CA ILE A 44 8.58 -5.63 -8.55
C ILE A 44 8.93 -4.22 -9.01
N TYR A 45 10.06 -3.72 -8.52
CA TYR A 45 10.59 -2.43 -8.91
C TYR A 45 11.98 -2.61 -9.55
N PRO A 46 12.10 -2.52 -10.89
CA PRO A 46 13.40 -2.64 -11.53
C PRO A 46 14.32 -1.52 -11.05
N HIS A 47 15.54 -1.86 -10.67
CA HIS A 47 16.54 -0.89 -10.25
C HIS A 47 17.92 -1.37 -10.71
N ALA A 48 18.76 -0.45 -11.22
CA ALA A 48 20.04 -0.78 -11.85
C ALA A 48 21.26 -0.35 -11.02
N HIS A 49 21.05 0.15 -9.80
CA HIS A 49 22.11 0.64 -8.93
C HIS A 49 21.91 0.17 -7.48
N PRO A 50 22.80 -0.65 -6.92
CA PRO A 50 24.00 -1.21 -7.53
C PRO A 50 23.68 -2.19 -8.67
N LYS A 51 24.61 -2.32 -9.63
CA LYS A 51 24.46 -3.25 -10.76
C LYS A 51 24.51 -4.69 -10.25
N ASP A 52 23.82 -5.57 -10.97
CA ASP A 52 23.84 -7.03 -10.75
C ASP A 52 23.41 -7.44 -9.33
N GLN A 53 22.56 -6.64 -8.70
CA GLN A 53 22.01 -6.91 -7.37
C GLN A 53 20.49 -6.87 -7.41
N VAL A 54 19.88 -7.73 -6.59
CA VAL A 54 18.44 -7.79 -6.37
C VAL A 54 18.16 -7.88 -4.88
N ASN A 55 17.11 -7.17 -4.45
CA ASN A 55 16.61 -7.24 -3.08
C ASN A 55 15.29 -8.03 -3.07
N LEU A 56 15.20 -9.04 -2.20
CA LEU A 56 14.01 -9.85 -2.01
C LEU A 56 13.49 -9.67 -0.60
N TRP A 57 12.29 -9.11 -0.47
CA TRP A 57 11.67 -8.76 0.81
C TRP A 57 10.33 -9.48 0.89
N LEU A 58 10.15 -10.32 1.92
CA LEU A 58 8.88 -10.98 2.20
C LEU A 58 8.20 -10.28 3.38
N GLN A 59 7.08 -9.62 3.12
CA GLN A 59 6.32 -8.94 4.15
C GLN A 59 5.11 -9.77 4.59
N ILE A 60 5.11 -10.19 5.85
CA ILE A 60 3.96 -10.81 6.49
C ILE A 60 3.16 -9.70 7.18
N HIS A 61 1.89 -9.54 6.83
CA HIS A 61 1.02 -8.50 7.38
C HIS A 61 0.47 -8.89 8.77
N THR A 62 1.36 -9.32 9.67
CA THR A 62 1.05 -9.69 11.05
C THR A 62 2.12 -9.13 11.98
N GLY A 63 1.72 -8.76 13.19
CA GLY A 63 2.60 -8.12 14.17
C GLY A 63 2.06 -8.24 15.59
N SER A 64 2.72 -7.59 16.54
CA SER A 64 2.36 -7.65 17.97
C SER A 64 0.92 -7.19 18.27
N LEU A 65 0.39 -6.27 17.46
CA LEU A 65 -0.99 -5.79 17.58
C LEU A 65 -2.06 -6.84 17.22
N GLN A 66 -1.67 -7.95 16.58
CA GLN A 66 -2.57 -9.06 16.21
C GLN A 66 -2.55 -10.20 17.25
N GLY A 67 -1.74 -10.11 18.30
CA GLY A 67 -1.67 -11.11 19.38
C GLY A 67 -2.59 -10.79 20.56
N ASN A 68 -3.13 -11.81 21.22
CA ASN A 68 -3.74 -11.69 22.55
C ASN A 68 -2.70 -11.96 23.65
N ASP A 69 -3.08 -11.78 24.92
CA ASP A 69 -2.18 -11.96 26.07
C ASP A 69 -1.54 -13.36 26.19
N SER A 70 -2.12 -14.38 25.55
CA SER A 70 -1.56 -15.75 25.46
C SER A 70 -0.65 -15.95 24.24
N ASN A 71 -0.72 -15.06 23.25
CA ASN A 71 0.09 -15.09 22.02
C ASN A 71 1.31 -14.16 22.09
N LEU A 72 1.47 -13.39 23.17
CA LEU A 72 2.60 -12.47 23.36
C LEU A 72 3.94 -13.21 23.19
N LEU A 73 4.13 -14.37 23.83
CA LEU A 73 5.36 -15.16 23.70
C LEU A 73 5.55 -15.79 22.29
N ILE A 74 4.47 -16.04 21.55
CA ILE A 74 4.52 -16.67 20.22
C ILE A 74 4.89 -15.64 19.15
N VAL A 75 4.35 -14.41 19.23
CA VAL A 75 4.71 -13.33 18.29
C VAL A 75 6.18 -12.95 18.45
N PHE A 76 6.72 -12.93 19.67
CA PHE A 76 8.16 -12.75 19.89
C PHE A 76 8.99 -13.93 19.37
N TYR A 77 8.53 -15.18 19.54
CA TYR A 77 9.26 -16.34 19.03
C TYR A 77 9.40 -16.30 17.49
N VAL A 78 8.33 -16.03 16.75
CA VAL A 78 8.38 -15.98 15.27
C VAL A 78 9.02 -14.70 14.71
N GLN A 79 9.03 -13.61 15.48
CA GLN A 79 9.74 -12.36 15.11
C GLN A 79 11.24 -12.38 15.46
N ILE A 80 11.67 -13.20 16.43
CA ILE A 80 13.08 -13.33 16.86
C ILE A 80 13.76 -14.58 16.26
N MET A 81 13.01 -15.53 15.70
CA MET A 81 13.54 -16.60 14.81
C MET A 81 13.42 -16.31 13.29
N PRO A 82 13.61 -15.08 12.76
CA PRO A 82 13.80 -14.95 11.33
C PRO A 82 15.17 -15.51 10.93
N ASP A 83 16.13 -15.66 11.86
CA ASP A 83 17.49 -16.14 11.58
C ASP A 83 17.53 -17.55 10.95
N ASP A 84 16.56 -18.43 11.27
CA ASP A 84 16.46 -19.77 10.65
C ASP A 84 15.81 -19.72 9.24
N LEU A 85 15.07 -18.65 8.93
CA LEU A 85 14.47 -18.38 7.61
C LEU A 85 15.34 -17.44 6.75
N VAL A 86 16.29 -16.75 7.36
CA VAL A 86 17.46 -16.14 6.72
C VAL A 86 18.47 -17.25 6.41
N MET A 87 18.03 -18.29 5.69
CA MET A 87 18.97 -19.05 4.89
C MET A 87 19.46 -18.11 3.80
N GLN A 88 20.66 -17.62 4.04
CA GLN A 88 21.44 -16.73 3.18
C GLN A 88 21.31 -17.08 1.70
N LEU A 89 20.47 -16.36 0.95
CA LEU A 89 20.61 -16.25 -0.50
C LEU A 89 21.63 -15.15 -0.83
N HIS A 90 22.79 -15.20 -0.15
CA HIS A 90 23.90 -14.26 -0.32
C HIS A 90 25.06 -14.83 -1.14
N ARG A 91 24.79 -15.83 -2.00
CA ARG A 91 25.70 -16.21 -3.08
C ARG A 91 24.86 -16.72 -4.24
N PHE A 92 24.79 -15.98 -5.34
CA PHE A 92 25.39 -16.32 -6.64
C PHE A 92 25.38 -15.08 -7.52
#